data_AF-A0A368DJ25-F1
#
_entry.id   AF-A0A368DJ25-F1
#
_cell.length_a   1.000
_cell.length_b   1.000
_cell.length_c   1.000
_cell.angle_alpha   90.00
_cell.angle_beta   90.00
_cell.angle_gamma   90.00
#
_symmetry.space_group_name_H-M   'P 1'
#
loop_
_entity.id
_entity.type
_entity.pdbx_description
1 polymer ?
#
loop_
_entity_poly.entity_id
_entity_poly.type
_entity_poly.pdbx_seq_one_letter_code
_entity_poly.pdbx_strand_id
1 'polypeptide(L)'
;MLEIERKFLVSNLQACLEMATASFAIFQGYLSVDPERTVRLRIQNTHAFLTIKGASSADGTTRVEWEKSISLDEANTLSPLCLPGGIQKTRYHVPFNKFLFEVDVFEAALSGLALAEIELQSADQKIELPDWIGKEVTGDKRYYNSQLTQYGMPN
;
A
#
# COMPACT_ATOMS: atom_id res chain seq x y z
N MET A 1 -14.78 -4.42 11.31
CA MET A 1 -14.04 -5.65 11.00
C MET A 1 -12.57 -5.28 11.06
N LEU A 2 -11.75 -6.04 11.77
CA LEU A 2 -10.31 -5.82 11.84
C LEU A 2 -9.71 -6.32 10.52
N GLU A 3 -8.99 -5.47 9.80
CA GLU A 3 -8.22 -5.86 8.63
C GLU A 3 -6.92 -6.51 9.13
N ILE A 4 -6.67 -7.75 8.70
CA ILE A 4 -5.48 -8.51 9.11
C ILE A 4 -4.65 -8.75 7.86
N GLU A 5 -3.53 -8.07 7.75
CA GLU A 5 -2.63 -8.17 6.59
C GLU A 5 -1.24 -8.66 7.02
N ARG A 6 -0.55 -9.35 6.11
CA ARG A 6 0.88 -9.60 6.20
C ARG A 6 1.60 -8.96 5.02
N LYS A 7 2.82 -8.49 5.26
CA LYS A 7 3.60 -7.72 4.30
C LYS A 7 5.00 -8.31 4.15
N PHE A 8 5.46 -8.43 2.91
CA PHE A 8 6.73 -9.06 2.58
C PHE A 8 7.50 -8.22 1.57
N LEU A 9 8.83 -8.31 1.63
CA LEU A 9 9.69 -7.96 0.50
C LEU A 9 9.50 -9.00 -0.61
N VAL A 10 9.63 -8.57 -1.86
CA VAL A 10 9.70 -9.50 -3.02
C VAL A 10 11.17 -9.84 -3.28
N SER A 11 11.51 -11.13 -3.21
CA SER A 11 12.87 -11.64 -3.42
C SER A 11 13.18 -11.91 -4.90
N ASN A 12 12.17 -12.27 -5.69
CA ASN A 12 12.30 -12.50 -7.13
C ASN A 12 11.13 -11.84 -7.89
N LEU A 13 11.35 -10.60 -8.31
CA LEU A 13 10.31 -9.83 -8.99
C LEU A 13 9.91 -10.45 -10.33
N GLN A 14 10.83 -11.02 -11.10
CA GLN A 14 10.52 -11.61 -12.40
C GLN A 14 9.55 -12.79 -12.26
N ALA A 15 9.84 -13.74 -11.36
CA ALA A 15 8.96 -14.88 -11.11
C ALA A 15 7.58 -14.45 -10.58
N CYS A 16 7.56 -13.40 -9.74
CA CYS A 16 6.32 -12.80 -9.26
C CYS A 16 5.45 -12.24 -10.41
N LEU A 17 6.05 -11.46 -11.31
CA LEU A 17 5.34 -10.80 -12.40
C LEU A 17 4.86 -11.78 -13.49
N GLU A 18 5.54 -12.92 -13.69
CA GLU A 18 5.07 -14.00 -14.57
C GLU A 18 3.73 -14.61 -14.13
N MET A 19 3.41 -14.51 -12.84
CA MET A 19 2.16 -15.01 -12.24
C MET A 19 1.08 -13.93 -12.14
N ALA A 20 1.37 -12.68 -12.51
CA ALA A 20 0.42 -11.58 -12.36
C ALA A 20 -0.74 -11.70 -13.37
N THR A 21 -1.97 -11.50 -12.89
CA THR A 21 -3.18 -11.59 -13.72
C THR A 21 -3.81 -10.24 -13.99
N ALA A 22 -3.48 -9.22 -13.20
CA ALA A 22 -3.88 -7.84 -13.45
C ALA A 22 -2.83 -6.88 -12.90
N SER A 23 -2.84 -5.65 -13.40
CA SER A 23 -2.04 -4.56 -12.85
C SER A 23 -2.72 -3.21 -13.06
N PHE A 24 -2.37 -2.24 -12.22
CA PHE A 24 -2.81 -0.86 -12.36
C PHE A 24 -1.83 0.11 -11.71
N ALA A 25 -1.72 1.28 -12.32
CA ALA A 25 -0.88 2.36 -11.80
C ALA A 25 -1.59 3.04 -10.63
N ILE A 26 -0.81 3.34 -9.58
CA ILE A 26 -1.27 4.05 -8.40
C ILE A 26 -0.35 5.25 -8.17
N PHE A 27 -0.97 6.42 -8.09
CA PHE A 27 -0.39 7.57 -7.43
C PHE A 27 -1.07 7.75 -6.08
N GLN A 28 -0.29 8.05 -5.05
CA GLN A 28 -0.86 8.50 -3.77
C GLN A 28 -0.03 9.63 -3.17
N GLY A 29 -0.72 10.61 -2.62
CA GLY A 29 -0.15 11.74 -1.91
C GLY A 29 -0.90 11.98 -0.60
N TYR A 30 -0.28 12.75 0.29
CA TYR A 30 -0.87 13.07 1.59
C TYR A 30 -1.12 14.58 1.68
N LEU A 31 -2.36 14.97 1.96
CA LEU A 31 -2.70 16.35 2.34
C LEU A 31 -2.36 16.62 3.81
N SER A 32 -2.36 15.56 4.63
CA SER A 32 -1.95 15.58 6.03
C SER A 32 -1.36 14.23 6.43
N VAL A 33 -0.27 14.26 7.20
CA VAL A 33 0.34 13.08 7.86
C VAL A 33 0.29 13.19 9.38
N ASP A 34 -0.59 14.05 9.91
CA ASP A 34 -0.87 14.11 11.34
C ASP A 34 -1.32 12.71 11.83
N PRO A 35 -0.67 12.13 12.85
CA PRO A 35 -1.02 10.79 13.36
C PRO A 35 -2.48 10.66 13.81
N GLU A 36 -3.09 11.75 14.26
CA GLU A 36 -4.48 11.78 14.71
C GLU A 36 -5.46 12.00 13.53
N ARG A 37 -4.97 12.54 12.40
CA ARG A 37 -5.77 13.01 11.26
C ARG A 37 -4.99 12.92 9.94
N THR A 38 -4.74 11.71 9.48
CA THR A 38 -4.08 11.49 8.19
C THR A 38 -5.08 11.66 7.05
N VAL A 39 -4.73 12.45 6.03
CA VAL A 39 -5.56 12.66 4.83
C VAL A 39 -4.76 12.25 3.60
N ARG A 40 -5.23 11.22 2.90
CA ARG A 40 -4.56 10.65 1.73
C ARG A 40 -5.43 10.81 0.49
N LEU A 41 -4.82 11.36 -0.57
CA LEU A 41 -5.34 11.31 -1.92
C LEU A 41 -4.73 10.07 -2.61
N ARG A 42 -5.56 9.22 -3.21
CA ARG A 42 -5.13 8.07 -4.03
C ARG A 42 -5.80 8.13 -5.39
N ILE A 43 -5.02 8.00 -6.46
CA ILE A 43 -5.47 7.83 -7.83
C ILE A 43 -5.02 6.44 -8.28
N GLN A 44 -5.96 5.59 -8.68
CA GLN A 44 -5.71 4.26 -9.23
C GLN A 44 -6.31 4.16 -10.64
N ASN A 45 -5.46 4.09 -11.66
CA ASN A 45 -5.85 4.27 -13.06
C ASN A 45 -6.79 5.49 -13.24
N THR A 46 -8.08 5.23 -13.50
CA THR A 46 -9.12 6.23 -13.77
C THR A 46 -10.04 6.51 -12.58
N HIS A 47 -9.73 5.98 -11.39
CA HIS A 47 -10.52 6.17 -10.18
C HIS A 47 -9.70 6.91 -9.12
N ALA A 48 -10.36 7.77 -8.35
CA ALA A 48 -9.69 8.50 -7.28
C ALA A 48 -10.48 8.45 -5.97
N PHE A 49 -9.74 8.55 -4.87
CA PHE A 49 -10.26 8.38 -3.51
C PHE A 49 -9.60 9.40 -2.60
N LEU A 50 -10.40 9.96 -1.71
CA LEU A 50 -9.92 10.70 -0.55
C LEU A 50 -10.19 9.86 0.69
N THR A 51 -9.13 9.53 1.42
CA THR A 51 -9.20 8.76 2.67
C THR A 51 -8.82 9.66 3.84
N ILE A 52 -9.62 9.66 4.90
CA ILE A 52 -9.30 10.29 6.19
C ILE A 52 -9.19 9.18 7.24
N LYS A 53 -8.04 9.11 7.91
CA LYS A 53 -7.73 8.12 8.93
C LYS A 53 -7.49 8.83 10.26
N GLY A 54 -8.21 8.39 11.29
CA GLY A 54 -7.98 8.81 12.67
C GLY A 54 -6.79 8.10 13.31
N ALA A 55 -6.52 8.43 14.57
CA ALA A 55 -5.54 7.73 15.39
C ALA A 55 -5.81 6.23 15.46
N SER A 56 -4.72 5.45 15.50
CA SER A 56 -4.80 4.04 15.87
C SER A 56 -5.22 3.88 17.33
N SER A 57 -5.95 2.81 17.63
CA SER A 57 -6.24 2.39 19.00
C SER A 57 -4.94 2.12 19.78
N ALA A 58 -5.03 2.08 21.12
CA ALA A 58 -3.86 1.91 21.98
C ALA A 58 -3.07 0.61 21.71
N ASP A 59 -3.75 -0.43 21.24
CA ASP A 59 -3.17 -1.72 20.81
C ASP A 59 -2.71 -1.71 19.33
N GLY A 60 -2.93 -0.61 18.61
CA GLY A 60 -2.49 -0.41 17.22
C GLY A 60 -3.32 -1.15 16.17
N THR A 61 -4.37 -1.87 16.58
CA THR A 61 -5.08 -2.81 15.70
C THR A 61 -6.19 -2.13 14.89
N THR A 62 -6.84 -1.11 15.43
CA THR A 62 -7.99 -0.47 14.79
C THR A 62 -7.80 1.03 14.63
N ARG A 63 -8.54 1.64 13.70
CA ARG A 63 -8.66 3.09 13.57
C ARG A 63 -9.98 3.45 12.89
N VAL A 64 -10.45 4.67 13.10
CA VAL A 64 -11.52 5.23 12.26
C VAL A 64 -10.94 5.52 10.89
N GLU A 65 -11.60 5.02 9.85
CA GLU A 65 -11.23 5.27 8.46
C GLU A 65 -12.50 5.63 7.69
N TRP A 66 -12.47 6.78 7.02
CA TRP A 66 -13.51 7.24 6.11
C TRP A 66 -12.90 7.39 4.73
N GLU A 67 -13.50 6.75 3.74
CA GLU A 67 -13.06 6.84 2.35
C GLU A 67 -14.24 7.25 1.47
N LYS A 68 -13.96 8.13 0.51
CA LYS A 68 -14.92 8.52 -0.51
C LYS A 68 -14.27 8.56 -1.88
N SER A 69 -14.98 8.00 -2.86
CA SER A 69 -14.63 8.19 -4.26
C SER A 69 -14.85 9.64 -4.67
N ILE A 70 -13.88 10.18 -5.39
CA ILE A 70 -13.93 11.53 -5.98
C ILE A 70 -13.68 11.41 -7.49
N SER A 71 -14.11 12.41 -8.24
CA SER A 71 -13.78 12.50 -9.67
C SER A 71 -12.28 12.69 -9.89
N LEU A 72 -11.79 12.31 -11.08
CA LEU A 72 -10.40 12.58 -11.46
C LEU A 72 -10.09 14.07 -11.49
N ASP A 73 -11.05 14.92 -11.88
CA ASP A 73 -10.85 16.37 -11.92
C ASP A 73 -10.66 16.95 -10.51
N GLU A 74 -11.43 16.49 -9.53
CA GLU A 74 -11.23 16.83 -8.12
C GLU A 74 -9.86 16.33 -7.62
N ALA A 75 -9.48 15.10 -7.95
CA ALA A 75 -8.19 14.54 -7.57
C ALA A 75 -7.01 15.31 -8.18
N ASN A 76 -7.09 15.65 -9.47
CA ASN A 76 -6.09 16.45 -10.16
C ASN A 76 -5.99 17.87 -9.60
N THR A 77 -7.11 18.44 -9.15
CA THR A 77 -7.13 19.74 -8.45
C THR A 77 -6.45 19.65 -7.08
N LEU A 78 -6.62 18.55 -6.36
CA LEU A 78 -6.05 18.34 -5.02
C LEU A 78 -4.59 17.88 -5.04
N SER A 79 -4.14 17.20 -6.10
CA SER A 79 -2.80 16.60 -6.19
C SER A 79 -1.65 17.61 -5.94
N PRO A 80 -1.67 18.84 -6.51
CA PRO A 80 -0.65 19.85 -6.22
C PRO A 80 -0.60 20.34 -4.77
N LEU A 81 -1.64 20.09 -3.98
CA LEU A 81 -1.70 20.46 -2.56
C LEU A 81 -1.12 19.37 -1.65
N CYS A 82 -0.80 18.19 -2.20
CA CYS A 82 -0.18 17.12 -1.42
C CYS A 82 1.20 17.55 -0.93
N LEU A 83 1.56 17.09 0.26
CA LEU A 83 2.90 17.19 0.80
C LEU A 83 3.90 16.53 -0.16
N PRO A 84 5.17 16.99 -0.19
CA PRO A 84 6.23 16.35 -0.95
C PRO A 84 6.38 14.86 -0.61
N GLY A 85 6.90 14.07 -1.55
CA GLY A 85 7.13 12.63 -1.36
C GLY A 85 5.96 11.72 -1.77
N GLY A 86 5.15 12.17 -2.73
CA GLY A 86 4.10 11.32 -3.34
C GLY A 86 4.67 9.97 -3.81
N ILE A 87 3.92 8.91 -3.59
CA ILE A 87 4.29 7.55 -3.99
C ILE A 87 3.69 7.25 -5.37
N GLN A 88 4.53 6.77 -6.26
CA GLN A 88 4.17 6.19 -7.54
C GLN A 88 4.55 4.72 -7.54
N LYS A 89 3.62 3.87 -7.95
CA LYS A 89 3.82 2.42 -8.02
C LYS A 89 2.84 1.79 -8.99
N THR A 90 3.20 0.62 -9.50
CA THR A 90 2.26 -0.28 -10.16
C THR A 90 1.92 -1.42 -9.21
N ARG A 91 0.62 -1.60 -8.91
CA ARG A 91 0.13 -2.72 -8.11
C ARG A 91 -0.25 -3.86 -9.05
N TYR A 92 0.34 -5.03 -8.82
CA TYR A 92 0.06 -6.27 -9.52
C TYR A 92 -0.79 -7.18 -8.63
N HIS A 93 -1.74 -7.85 -9.25
CA HIS A 93 -2.54 -8.90 -8.63
C HIS A 93 -1.92 -10.24 -8.99
N VAL A 94 -1.39 -10.94 -7.98
CA VAL A 94 -0.66 -12.20 -8.15
C VAL A 94 -1.37 -13.30 -7.37
N PRO A 95 -2.22 -14.11 -8.03
CA PRO A 95 -2.89 -15.23 -7.39
C PRO A 95 -1.91 -16.34 -7.02
N PHE A 96 -2.07 -16.90 -5.82
CA PHE A 96 -1.36 -18.11 -5.39
C PHE A 96 -2.27 -18.96 -4.51
N ASN A 97 -2.53 -20.20 -4.96
CA ASN A 97 -3.54 -21.07 -4.34
C ASN A 97 -4.90 -20.35 -4.23
N LYS A 98 -5.40 -20.17 -3.00
CA LYS A 98 -6.66 -19.48 -2.68
C LYS A 98 -6.48 -18.00 -2.33
N PHE A 99 -5.26 -17.49 -2.41
CA PHE A 99 -4.90 -16.16 -1.97
C PHE A 99 -4.60 -15.26 -3.16
N LEU A 100 -4.84 -13.98 -2.95
CA LEU A 100 -4.41 -12.93 -3.85
C LEU A 100 -3.35 -12.11 -3.13
N PHE A 101 -2.16 -12.04 -3.71
CA PHE A 101 -1.16 -11.09 -3.28
C PHE A 101 -1.30 -9.80 -4.08
N GLU A 102 -1.32 -8.68 -3.37
CA GLU A 102 -1.17 -7.36 -3.96
C GLU A 102 0.30 -6.96 -3.91
N VAL A 103 0.93 -6.94 -5.09
CA VAL A 103 2.37 -6.69 -5.21
C VAL A 103 2.61 -5.31 -5.77
N ASP A 104 3.11 -4.42 -4.93
CA ASP A 104 3.48 -3.07 -5.27
C ASP A 104 4.92 -3.01 -5.77
N VAL A 105 5.10 -2.59 -7.02
CA VAL A 105 6.41 -2.25 -7.58
C VAL A 105 6.54 -0.74 -7.59
N PHE A 106 7.41 -0.21 -6.75
CA PHE A 106 7.57 1.23 -6.56
C PHE A 106 8.43 1.87 -7.65
N GLU A 107 8.11 3.12 -7.97
CA GLU A 107 8.71 3.90 -9.04
C GLU A 107 9.41 5.16 -8.47
N ALA A 108 10.05 5.93 -9.35
CA ALA A 108 10.72 7.19 -9.02
C ALA A 108 11.69 7.06 -7.82
N ALA A 109 11.50 7.87 -6.77
CA ALA A 109 12.37 7.90 -5.60
C ALA A 109 12.42 6.59 -4.80
N LEU A 110 11.48 5.68 -5.05
CA LEU A 110 11.39 4.36 -4.41
C LEU A 110 11.65 3.22 -5.40
N SER A 111 12.19 3.52 -6.58
CA SER A 111 12.52 2.50 -7.59
C SER A 111 13.48 1.45 -7.03
N GLY A 112 13.14 0.18 -7.25
CA GLY A 112 13.87 -0.98 -6.72
C GLY A 112 13.22 -1.61 -5.48
N LEU A 113 12.23 -0.96 -4.87
CA LEU A 113 11.43 -1.56 -3.80
C LEU A 113 10.22 -2.28 -4.42
N ALA A 114 10.00 -3.52 -3.98
CA ALA A 114 8.78 -4.25 -4.25
C ALA A 114 8.25 -4.88 -2.95
N LEU A 115 6.97 -4.67 -2.68
CA LEU A 115 6.28 -5.16 -1.49
C LEU A 115 5.07 -6.00 -1.88
N ALA A 116 4.89 -7.13 -1.21
CA ALA A 116 3.72 -7.98 -1.37
C ALA A 116 2.87 -7.92 -0.09
N GLU A 117 1.59 -7.62 -0.25
CA GLU A 117 0.58 -7.62 0.81
C GLU A 117 -0.41 -8.76 0.55
N ILE A 118 -0.87 -9.40 1.63
CA ILE A 118 -1.92 -10.42 1.61
C ILE A 118 -2.88 -10.19 2.77
N GLU A 119 -4.16 -10.12 2.47
CA GLU A 119 -5.22 -10.09 3.48
C GLU A 119 -5.56 -11.49 3.99
N LEU A 120 -5.78 -11.60 5.30
CA LEU A 120 -6.08 -12.83 6.02
C LEU A 120 -7.38 -12.69 6.83
N GLN A 121 -7.98 -13.83 7.13
CA GLN A 121 -9.18 -13.92 7.98
C GLN A 121 -8.84 -13.89 9.48
N SER A 122 -7.62 -14.29 9.84
CA SER A 122 -7.11 -14.26 11.21
C SER A 122 -5.59 -14.14 11.24
N ALA A 123 -5.04 -13.64 12.35
CA ALA A 123 -3.59 -13.45 12.51
C ALA A 123 -2.83 -14.79 12.49
N ASP A 124 -3.45 -15.86 12.97
CA ASP A 124 -2.87 -17.20 13.03
C ASP A 124 -3.11 -18.04 11.77
N GLN A 125 -3.68 -17.45 10.72
CA GLN A 125 -3.97 -18.15 9.49
C GLN A 125 -2.68 -18.60 8.80
N LYS A 126 -2.49 -19.93 8.73
CA LYS A 126 -1.38 -20.53 8.00
C LYS A 126 -1.58 -20.36 6.50
N ILE A 127 -0.54 -19.91 5.83
CA ILE A 127 -0.46 -19.76 4.38
C ILE A 127 0.83 -20.37 3.87
N GLU A 128 0.78 -20.94 2.67
CA GLU A 128 1.97 -21.26 1.91
C GLU A 128 2.42 -20.00 1.18
N LEU A 129 3.72 -19.75 1.18
CA LEU A 129 4.32 -18.60 0.51
C LEU A 129 4.91 -19.06 -0.83
N PRO A 130 4.67 -18.32 -1.92
CA PRO A 130 5.42 -18.49 -3.16
C PRO A 130 6.93 -18.34 -2.94
N ASP A 131 7.72 -18.90 -3.85
CA ASP A 131 9.18 -18.82 -3.84
C ASP A 131 9.74 -17.40 -4.06
N TRP A 132 8.96 -16.51 -4.67
CA TRP A 132 9.30 -15.10 -4.87
C TRP A 132 9.05 -14.21 -3.64
N ILE A 133 8.44 -14.73 -2.57
CA ILE A 133 8.30 -14.01 -1.30
C ILE A 133 9.64 -14.01 -0.56
N GLY A 134 10.03 -12.83 -0.08
CA GLY A 134 11.21 -12.61 0.73
C GLY A 134 10.88 -12.42 2.22
N LYS A 135 11.65 -11.54 2.86
CA LYS A 135 11.53 -11.24 4.29
C LYS A 135 10.15 -10.66 4.61
N GLU A 136 9.53 -11.17 5.67
CA GLU A 136 8.34 -10.54 6.25
C GLU A 136 8.70 -9.23 6.97
N VAL A 137 7.96 -8.17 6.66
CA VAL A 137 8.11 -6.82 7.20
C VAL A 137 6.80 -6.29 7.80
N THR A 138 5.87 -7.20 8.12
CA THR A 138 4.64 -6.90 8.88
C THR A 138 4.99 -6.17 10.18
N GLY A 139 4.34 -5.04 10.46
CA GLY A 139 4.59 -4.23 11.66
C GLY A 139 5.86 -3.36 11.61
N ASP A 140 6.73 -3.53 10.63
CA ASP A 140 7.88 -2.64 10.43
C ASP A 140 7.43 -1.34 9.77
N LYS A 141 7.29 -0.29 10.59
CA LYS A 141 6.78 1.01 10.16
C LYS A 141 7.57 1.60 9.00
N ARG A 142 8.86 1.28 8.83
CA ARG A 142 9.67 1.81 7.73
C ARG A 142 9.10 1.49 6.35
N TYR A 143 8.39 0.38 6.21
CA TYR A 143 7.76 -0.06 4.96
C TYR A 143 6.30 0.44 4.79
N TYR A 144 5.85 1.36 5.65
CA TYR A 144 4.49 1.90 5.55
C TYR A 144 4.50 3.09 4.60
N ASN A 145 3.44 3.24 3.78
CA ASN A 145 3.36 4.31 2.77
C ASN A 145 3.58 5.71 3.35
N SER A 146 3.07 6.00 4.55
CA SER A 146 3.30 7.31 5.19
C SER A 146 4.78 7.54 5.53
N GLN A 147 5.50 6.49 5.95
CA GLN A 147 6.93 6.56 6.25
C GLN A 147 7.78 6.61 4.97
N LEU A 148 7.43 5.82 3.95
CA LEU A 148 8.08 5.85 2.64
C LEU A 148 7.94 7.24 1.98
N THR A 149 6.77 7.87 2.10
CA THR A 149 6.56 9.25 1.63
C THR A 149 7.48 10.24 2.36
N GLN A 150 7.63 10.11 3.68
CA GLN A 150 8.36 11.08 4.49
C GLN A 150 9.88 10.89 4.46
N TYR A 151 10.35 9.65 4.40
CA TYR A 151 11.76 9.30 4.59
C TYR A 151 12.39 8.56 3.41
N GLY A 152 11.61 8.16 2.41
CA GLY A 152 12.10 7.43 1.24
C GLY A 152 12.35 5.94 1.55
N MET A 153 13.39 5.39 0.91
CA MET A 153 13.75 3.97 1.04
C MET A 153 14.10 3.60 2.49
N PRO A 154 13.63 2.43 2.99
CA PRO A 154 14.07 1.90 4.26
C PRO A 154 15.58 1.59 4.24
N ASN A 155 16.32 2.12 5.21
CA ASN A 155 17.72 1.75 5.48
C ASN A 155 17.82 0.40 6.20
#